data_AF-A0A2V7Z0H0-F1
#
_entry.id   AF-A0A2V7Z0H0-F1
#
_cell.length_a   1.000
_cell.length_b   1.000
_cell.length_c   1.000
_cell.angle_alpha   90.00
_cell.angle_beta   90.00
_cell.angle_gamma   90.00
#
_symmetry.space_group_name_H-M   'P 1'
#
loop_
_entity.id
_entity.type
_entity.pdbx_description
1 polymer ?
#
loop_
_entity_poly.entity_id
_entity_poly.type
_entity_poly.pdbx_seq_one_letter_code
_entity_poly.pdbx_strand_id
1 'polypeptide(L)'
;MRGFDDSTVPSSQNAFSASFLHRFNQQDEPPTSGEADVAGPWHVEEILGDGFGLFRAGESLERGFAPYAVFQGRWLALLAAAVLPGTGRDAAFRLHKERRSGGFAVESARGEVVGRCELFDENLIQALHMADCLLRNPEGMASFLEAAGPLGLERAGAILDSRVG
;
A
#
# COMPACT_ATOMS: atom_id res chain seq x y z
N MET A 1 33.78 -20.80 14.59
CA MET A 1 33.89 -19.34 14.74
C MET A 1 34.00 -18.78 13.32
N ARG A 2 32.86 -18.67 12.63
CA ARG A 2 32.17 -17.41 12.21
C ARG A 2 33.07 -16.44 11.43
N GLY A 3 32.66 -16.24 10.19
CA GLY A 3 33.03 -15.16 9.29
C GLY A 3 32.19 -15.32 8.02
N PHE A 4 30.86 -15.17 8.15
CA PHE A 4 29.97 -15.00 7.01
C PHE A 4 30.28 -13.61 6.47
N ASP A 5 30.99 -13.55 5.34
CA ASP A 5 31.20 -12.30 4.64
C ASP A 5 29.90 -11.89 3.97
N ASP A 6 29.49 -10.70 4.37
CA ASP A 6 28.27 -9.99 4.09
C ASP A 6 28.13 -9.78 2.58
N SER A 7 27.31 -10.61 1.93
CA SER A 7 26.96 -10.43 0.52
C SER A 7 25.82 -9.42 0.41
N THR A 8 26.07 -8.16 0.76
CA THR A 8 25.14 -7.07 0.48
C THR A 8 25.38 -6.55 -0.93
N VAL A 9 24.75 -7.17 -1.92
CA VAL A 9 24.39 -6.47 -3.15
C VAL A 9 22.95 -6.01 -2.94
N PRO A 10 22.64 -4.70 -2.95
CA PRO A 10 22.06 -4.18 -4.19
C PRO A 10 22.29 -2.67 -4.41
N SER A 11 22.65 -2.29 -5.64
CA SER A 11 22.18 -1.00 -6.17
C SER A 11 21.45 -1.26 -7.48
N SER A 12 20.38 -2.05 -7.40
CA SER A 12 19.33 -2.06 -8.41
C SER A 12 18.72 -0.66 -8.45
N GLN A 13 18.60 -0.10 -9.65
CA GLN A 13 18.03 1.22 -9.91
C GLN A 13 16.76 1.47 -9.07
N ASN A 14 16.70 2.60 -8.35
CA ASN A 14 15.55 3.01 -7.53
C ASN A 14 15.00 4.34 -8.07
N ALA A 15 13.69 4.47 -8.16
CA ALA A 15 13.02 5.71 -8.58
C ALA A 15 13.26 6.86 -7.59
N PHE A 16 13.52 6.55 -6.32
CA PHE A 16 13.90 7.50 -5.28
C PHE A 16 15.42 7.51 -5.10
N SER A 17 16.03 8.71 -5.06
CA SER A 17 17.48 8.84 -4.88
C SER A 17 17.90 8.43 -3.46
N ALA A 18 19.09 7.85 -3.33
CA ALA A 18 19.63 7.44 -2.02
C ALA A 18 19.74 8.63 -1.05
N SER A 19 20.07 9.82 -1.54
CA SER A 19 20.12 11.05 -0.75
C SER A 19 18.75 11.51 -0.25
N PHE A 20 17.69 11.31 -1.03
CA PHE A 20 16.32 11.58 -0.58
C PHE A 20 15.90 10.60 0.53
N LEU A 21 16.10 9.30 0.32
CA LEU A 21 15.74 8.27 1.32
C LEU A 21 16.51 8.44 2.63
N HIS A 22 17.80 8.80 2.58
CA HIS A 22 18.60 9.05 3.79
C HIS A 22 18.06 10.22 4.63
N ARG A 23 17.58 11.30 4.00
CA ARG A 23 16.94 12.40 4.74
C ARG A 23 15.59 11.96 5.33
N PHE A 24 14.86 11.10 4.62
CA PHE A 24 13.56 10.57 5.04
C PHE A 24 13.65 9.63 6.25
N ASN A 25 14.69 8.78 6.31
CA ASN A 25 14.94 7.82 7.41
C ASN A 25 15.17 8.46 8.80
N GLN A 26 15.21 9.78 8.90
CA GLN A 26 15.31 10.50 10.18
C GLN A 26 13.94 10.78 10.82
N GLN A 27 12.84 10.40 10.17
CA GLN A 27 11.46 10.53 10.66
C GLN A 27 10.93 9.16 11.12
N ASP A 28 10.04 9.15 12.14
CA ASP A 28 9.45 7.92 12.71
C ASP A 28 8.95 6.98 11.61
N GLU A 29 9.56 5.80 11.52
CA GLU A 29 9.19 4.81 10.51
C GLU A 29 7.91 4.08 10.98
N PRO A 30 6.84 4.05 10.17
CA PRO A 30 5.70 3.21 10.49
C PRO A 30 6.20 1.76 10.63
N PRO A 31 5.65 0.96 11.55
CA PRO A 31 6.09 -0.41 11.74
C PRO A 31 5.88 -1.21 10.45
N THR A 32 6.95 -1.39 9.68
CA THR A 32 6.95 -2.17 8.46
C THR A 32 7.31 -3.62 8.75
N SER A 33 6.75 -4.50 7.93
CA SER A 33 7.02 -5.94 7.80
C SER A 33 6.36 -6.91 8.80
N GLY A 34 5.62 -7.84 8.20
CA GLY A 34 5.11 -9.06 8.80
C GLY A 34 3.75 -9.42 8.20
N GLU A 35 3.72 -10.48 7.38
CA GLU A 35 2.53 -11.12 6.79
C GLU A 35 2.00 -10.49 5.50
N ALA A 36 2.68 -10.84 4.39
CA ALA A 36 2.12 -10.84 3.04
C ALA A 36 1.71 -12.27 2.67
N ASP A 37 0.61 -12.72 3.22
CA ASP A 37 -0.20 -13.84 2.75
C ASP A 37 -1.61 -13.44 3.19
N VAL A 38 -2.61 -13.24 2.32
CA VAL A 38 -3.42 -14.31 1.70
C VAL A 38 -3.96 -13.92 0.30
N ALA A 39 -3.54 -12.79 -0.30
CA ALA A 39 -4.14 -12.30 -1.56
C ALA A 39 -3.22 -12.30 -2.79
N GLY A 40 -1.95 -12.68 -2.64
CA GLY A 40 -0.93 -12.66 -3.70
C GLY A 40 -0.63 -11.26 -4.25
N PRO A 41 0.54 -11.07 -4.90
CA PRO A 41 0.75 -9.94 -5.81
C PRO A 41 -0.35 -9.91 -6.86
N TRP A 42 -0.84 -8.72 -7.18
CA TRP A 42 -1.72 -8.51 -8.33
C TRP A 42 -0.96 -7.75 -9.40
N HIS A 43 -1.13 -8.14 -10.66
CA HIS A 43 -0.55 -7.42 -11.79
C HIS A 43 -1.58 -7.16 -12.87
N VAL A 44 -1.27 -6.16 -13.70
CA VAL A 44 -2.15 -5.68 -14.76
C VAL A 44 -1.55 -6.05 -16.11
N GLU A 45 -2.32 -6.72 -16.96
CA GLU A 45 -1.96 -7.03 -18.35
C GLU A 45 -2.93 -6.33 -19.31
N GLU A 46 -2.42 -5.85 -20.43
CA GLU A 46 -3.28 -5.34 -21.50
C GLU A 46 -3.90 -6.51 -22.27
N ILE A 47 -5.23 -6.47 -22.42
CA ILE A 47 -6.02 -7.42 -23.20
C ILE A 47 -6.43 -6.71 -24.49
N LEU A 48 -5.86 -7.16 -25.60
CA LEU A 48 -6.09 -6.56 -26.91
C LEU A 48 -7.59 -6.51 -27.25
N GLY A 49 -8.14 -5.30 -27.36
CA GLY A 49 -9.54 -5.05 -27.69
C GLY A 49 -10.50 -4.97 -26.50
N ASP A 50 -10.10 -5.40 -25.30
CA ASP A 50 -10.98 -5.48 -24.12
C ASP A 50 -10.59 -4.54 -22.98
N GLY A 51 -9.31 -4.15 -22.87
CA GLY A 51 -8.82 -3.20 -21.87
C GLY A 51 -7.66 -3.75 -21.04
N PHE A 52 -7.72 -3.60 -19.72
CA PHE A 52 -6.67 -3.99 -18.78
C PHE A 52 -7.20 -5.04 -17.81
N GLY A 53 -6.67 -6.25 -17.92
CA GLY A 53 -6.99 -7.40 -17.08
C GLY A 53 -6.16 -7.41 -15.80
N LEU A 54 -6.79 -7.83 -14.72
CA LEU A 54 -6.18 -7.98 -13.41
C LEU A 54 -5.99 -9.47 -13.09
N PHE A 55 -4.77 -9.85 -12.75
CA PHE A 55 -4.36 -11.23 -12.56
C PHE A 55 -3.65 -11.39 -11.20
N ARG A 56 -3.74 -12.58 -10.62
CA ARG A 56 -2.89 -12.93 -9.48
C ARG A 56 -1.49 -13.30 -9.96
N ALA A 57 -0.52 -13.27 -9.07
CA ALA A 57 0.82 -13.74 -9.33
C ALA A 57 0.82 -15.14 -9.99
N GLY A 58 1.43 -15.21 -11.17
CA GLY A 58 1.50 -16.46 -11.94
C GLY A 58 0.24 -16.79 -12.75
N GLU A 59 -0.77 -15.93 -12.80
CA GLU A 59 -1.86 -16.02 -13.76
C GLU A 59 -1.57 -15.09 -14.95
N SER A 60 -1.99 -15.48 -16.15
CA SER A 60 -1.96 -14.62 -17.34
C SER A 60 -2.87 -15.19 -18.42
N LEU A 61 -3.25 -14.35 -19.39
CA LEU A 61 -4.00 -14.83 -20.55
C LEU A 61 -3.24 -15.88 -21.35
N GLU A 62 -1.94 -15.67 -21.56
CA GLU A 62 -1.08 -16.60 -22.30
C GLU A 62 -1.04 -18.00 -21.67
N ARG A 63 -1.20 -18.07 -20.35
CA ARG A 63 -1.25 -19.32 -19.59
C ARG A 63 -2.66 -19.91 -19.48
N GLY A 64 -3.66 -19.30 -20.12
CA GLY A 64 -5.04 -19.78 -20.17
C GLY A 64 -5.90 -19.40 -18.96
N PHE A 65 -5.46 -18.43 -18.15
CA PHE A 65 -6.25 -17.95 -17.01
C PHE A 65 -7.21 -16.84 -17.44
N ALA A 66 -8.41 -16.85 -16.87
CA ALA A 66 -9.33 -15.72 -17.00
C ALA A 66 -8.91 -14.59 -16.04
N PRO A 67 -9.03 -13.31 -16.43
CA PRO A 67 -8.77 -12.19 -15.53
C PRO A 67 -9.77 -12.19 -14.38
N TYR A 68 -9.32 -11.78 -13.18
CA TYR A 68 -10.20 -11.55 -12.03
C TYR A 68 -11.17 -10.40 -12.30
N ALA A 69 -10.69 -9.33 -12.95
CA ALA A 69 -11.46 -8.19 -13.38
C ALA A 69 -10.83 -7.57 -14.64
N VAL A 70 -11.64 -6.86 -15.44
CA VAL A 70 -11.17 -6.09 -16.60
C VAL A 70 -11.65 -4.65 -16.47
N PHE A 71 -10.74 -3.70 -16.63
CA PHE A 71 -11.03 -2.26 -16.61
C PHE A 71 -10.63 -1.61 -17.93
N GLN A 72 -11.38 -0.61 -18.36
CA GLN A 72 -11.06 0.13 -19.60
C GLN A 72 -9.81 1.02 -19.46
N GLY A 73 -9.57 1.54 -18.25
CA GLY A 73 -8.43 2.43 -17.98
C GLY A 73 -7.35 1.75 -17.14
N ARG A 74 -6.10 1.83 -17.59
CA ARG A 74 -4.93 1.29 -16.87
C ARG A 74 -4.82 1.81 -15.44
N TRP A 75 -5.08 3.10 -15.23
CA TRP A 75 -5.01 3.74 -13.91
C TRP A 75 -5.96 3.08 -12.90
N LEU A 76 -7.15 2.66 -13.34
CA LEU A 76 -8.14 2.04 -12.48
C LEU A 76 -7.81 0.58 -12.20
N ALA A 77 -7.27 -0.13 -13.19
CA ALA A 77 -6.74 -1.48 -13.00
C ALA A 77 -5.58 -1.49 -11.99
N LEU A 78 -4.66 -0.54 -12.09
CA LEU A 78 -3.56 -0.36 -11.13
C LEU A 78 -4.06 0.00 -9.73
N LEU A 79 -5.06 0.89 -9.63
CA LEU A 79 -5.69 1.22 -8.36
C LEU A 79 -6.34 -0.02 -7.73
N ALA A 80 -7.04 -0.84 -8.52
CA ALA A 80 -7.63 -2.09 -8.05
C ALA A 80 -6.55 -3.08 -7.58
N ALA A 81 -5.47 -3.25 -8.35
CA ALA A 81 -4.33 -4.09 -7.97
C ALA A 81 -3.71 -3.64 -6.64
N ALA A 82 -3.60 -2.32 -6.42
CA ALA A 82 -3.04 -1.76 -5.20
C ALA A 82 -3.86 -2.06 -3.94
N VAL A 83 -5.20 -2.06 -4.05
CA VAL A 83 -6.10 -2.15 -2.89
C VAL A 83 -6.58 -3.55 -2.58
N LEU A 84 -6.65 -4.45 -3.58
CA LEU A 84 -7.17 -5.81 -3.38
C LEU A 84 -6.49 -6.60 -2.26
N PRO A 85 -5.16 -6.53 -2.07
CA PRO A 85 -4.50 -7.17 -0.94
C PRO A 85 -5.00 -6.74 0.44
N GLY A 86 -5.59 -5.54 0.56
CA GLY A 86 -6.19 -5.04 1.79
C GLY A 86 -7.63 -5.49 2.00
N THR A 87 -8.40 -5.74 0.93
CA THR A 87 -9.85 -6.01 1.03
C THR A 87 -10.23 -7.31 1.76
N GLY A 88 -9.30 -8.26 1.88
CA GLY A 88 -9.50 -9.53 2.58
C GLY A 88 -8.83 -9.61 3.95
N ARG A 89 -8.19 -8.54 4.43
CA ARG A 89 -7.48 -8.53 5.72
C ARG A 89 -8.42 -8.19 6.87
N ASP A 90 -8.04 -8.65 8.05
CA ASP A 90 -8.67 -8.20 9.28
C ASP A 90 -8.50 -6.69 9.44
N ALA A 91 -9.54 -6.04 9.98
CA ALA A 91 -9.55 -4.60 10.19
C ALA A 91 -8.36 -4.18 11.05
N ALA A 92 -7.51 -3.30 10.50
CA ALA A 92 -6.34 -2.76 11.19
C ALA A 92 -6.72 -1.91 12.42
N PHE A 93 -7.92 -1.33 12.36
CA PHE A 93 -8.46 -0.46 13.38
C PHE A 93 -9.93 -0.78 13.66
N ARG A 94 -10.37 -0.58 14.90
CA ARG A 94 -11.77 -0.69 15.32
C ARG A 94 -12.20 0.56 16.06
N LEU A 95 -13.42 1.01 15.82
CA LEU A 95 -14.01 2.16 16.50
C LEU A 95 -15.00 1.70 17.57
N HIS A 96 -14.77 2.14 18.80
CA HIS A 96 -15.65 1.84 19.91
C HIS A 96 -16.91 2.69 19.85
N LYS A 97 -18.07 2.05 20.03
CA LYS A 97 -19.39 2.71 20.03
C LYS A 97 -19.63 3.59 21.25
N GLU A 98 -18.93 3.31 22.35
CA GLU A 98 -19.02 4.11 23.57
C GLU A 98 -18.20 5.40 23.43
N ARG A 99 -18.89 6.54 23.47
CA ARG A 99 -18.22 7.85 23.59
C ARG A 99 -17.77 8.08 25.03
N ARG A 100 -16.49 8.38 25.22
CA ARG A 100 -15.89 8.74 26.52
C ARG A 100 -15.38 10.19 26.49
N SER A 101 -14.75 10.64 27.57
CA SER A 101 -14.09 11.96 27.59
C SER A 101 -13.03 12.01 26.49
N GLY A 102 -13.23 12.90 25.51
CA GLY A 102 -12.37 13.05 24.34
C GLY A 102 -12.78 12.25 23.10
N GLY A 103 -13.97 11.64 23.06
CA GLY A 103 -14.54 11.05 21.85
C GLY A 103 -14.68 9.52 21.86
N PHE A 104 -14.85 8.94 20.67
CA PHE A 104 -14.91 7.51 20.39
C PHE A 104 -13.50 6.95 20.27
N ALA A 105 -13.18 5.88 21.00
CA ALA A 105 -11.84 5.30 21.00
C ALA A 105 -11.56 4.52 19.71
N VAL A 106 -10.37 4.72 19.14
CA VAL A 106 -9.83 3.93 18.04
C VAL A 106 -8.85 2.92 18.60
N GLU A 107 -9.11 1.64 18.36
CA GLU A 107 -8.31 0.51 18.82
C GLU A 107 -7.54 -0.10 17.65
N SER A 108 -6.27 -0.46 17.85
CA SER A 108 -5.50 -1.22 16.88
C SER A 108 -5.92 -2.70 16.85
N ALA A 109 -5.48 -3.44 15.83
CA ALA A 109 -5.67 -4.89 15.78
C ALA A 109 -5.12 -5.64 17.02
N ARG A 110 -4.19 -5.04 17.78
CA ARG A 110 -3.60 -5.60 19.01
C ARG A 110 -4.42 -5.34 20.28
N GLY A 111 -5.53 -4.61 20.18
CA GLY A 111 -6.36 -4.27 21.34
C GLY A 111 -5.94 -2.98 22.06
N GLU A 112 -4.98 -2.23 21.52
CA GLU A 112 -4.46 -1.00 22.13
C GLU A 112 -5.24 0.22 21.62
N VAL A 113 -5.61 1.15 22.51
CA VAL A 113 -6.21 2.42 22.10
C VAL A 113 -5.13 3.32 21.52
N VAL A 114 -5.17 3.52 20.20
CA VAL A 114 -4.19 4.30 19.43
C VAL A 114 -4.65 5.71 19.10
N GLY A 115 -5.92 6.03 19.36
CA GLY A 115 -6.45 7.36 19.09
C GLY A 115 -7.88 7.54 19.55
N ARG A 116 -8.43 8.72 19.25
CA ARG A 116 -9.84 9.04 19.47
C ARG A 116 -10.37 9.88 18.31
N CYS A 117 -11.61 9.61 17.92
CA CYS A 117 -12.37 10.41 16.97
C CYS A 117 -13.48 11.15 17.72
N GLU A 118 -13.67 12.44 17.44
CA GLU A 118 -14.77 13.19 18.06
C GLU A 118 -16.14 12.65 17.63
N LEU A 119 -16.24 12.24 16.37
CA LEU A 119 -17.43 11.62 15.76
C LEU A 119 -17.24 10.12 15.60
N PHE A 120 -18.36 9.38 15.60
CA PHE A 120 -18.36 7.96 15.27
C PHE A 120 -18.31 7.80 13.75
N ASP A 121 -17.10 7.79 13.19
CA ASP A 121 -16.86 7.74 11.75
C ASP A 121 -16.23 6.40 11.33
N GLU A 122 -17.08 5.43 10.99
CA GLU A 122 -16.63 4.12 10.51
C GLU A 122 -15.99 4.18 9.12
N ASN A 123 -16.35 5.19 8.31
CA ASN A 123 -15.77 5.36 6.97
C ASN A 123 -14.30 5.76 7.04
N LEU A 124 -13.95 6.65 7.97
CA LEU A 124 -12.56 7.00 8.25
C LEU A 124 -11.75 5.75 8.64
N ILE A 125 -12.31 4.89 9.48
CA ILE A 125 -11.64 3.69 9.99
C ILE A 125 -11.38 2.70 8.88
N GLN A 126 -12.36 2.51 7.99
CA GLN A 126 -12.18 1.70 6.79
C GLN A 126 -11.11 2.30 5.86
N ALA A 127 -11.09 3.62 5.67
CA ALA A 127 -10.09 4.29 4.84
C ALA A 127 -8.66 4.16 5.43
N LEU A 128 -8.52 4.31 6.75
CA LEU A 128 -7.25 4.12 7.46
C LEU A 128 -6.75 2.68 7.35
N HIS A 129 -7.65 1.68 7.41
CA HIS A 129 -7.28 0.30 7.18
C HIS A 129 -6.73 0.08 5.76
N MET A 130 -7.38 0.63 4.73
CA MET A 130 -6.88 0.53 3.36
C MET A 130 -5.51 1.21 3.20
N ALA A 131 -5.32 2.37 3.83
CA ALA A 131 -4.04 3.07 3.81
C ALA A 131 -2.92 2.29 4.53
N ASP A 132 -3.20 1.70 5.70
CA ASP A 132 -2.26 0.84 6.44
C ASP A 132 -1.89 -0.41 5.61
N CYS A 133 -2.86 -1.03 4.94
CA CYS A 133 -2.59 -2.16 4.03
C CYS A 133 -1.66 -1.76 2.89
N LEU A 134 -1.84 -0.57 2.32
CA LEU A 134 -0.99 -0.06 1.24
C LEU A 134 0.44 0.23 1.72
N LEU A 135 0.59 0.84 2.91
CA LEU A 135 1.91 1.12 3.51
C LEU A 135 2.72 -0.16 3.76
N ARG A 136 2.05 -1.28 4.07
CA ARG A 136 2.67 -2.57 4.33
C ARG A 136 2.89 -3.42 3.08
N ASN A 137 2.43 -2.96 1.91
CA ASN A 137 2.51 -3.71 0.65
C ASN A 137 3.29 -2.92 -0.42
N PRO A 138 4.60 -3.13 -0.56
CA PRO A 138 5.43 -2.41 -1.53
C PRO A 138 4.96 -2.51 -2.98
N GLU A 139 4.48 -3.69 -3.41
CA GLU A 139 3.97 -3.89 -4.78
C GLU A 139 2.66 -3.13 -5.02
N GLY A 140 1.78 -3.13 -4.01
CA GLY A 140 0.57 -2.32 -4.03
C GLY A 140 0.89 -0.83 -4.05
N MET A 141 1.86 -0.39 -3.25
CA MET A 141 2.34 1.00 -3.23
C MET A 141 2.92 1.40 -4.59
N ALA A 142 3.70 0.54 -5.23
CA ALA A 142 4.23 0.79 -6.57
C ALA A 142 3.10 0.96 -7.60
N SER A 143 2.10 0.05 -7.58
CA SER A 143 0.92 0.14 -8.45
C SER A 143 0.12 1.43 -8.22
N PHE A 144 -0.04 1.84 -6.97
CA PHE A 144 -0.73 3.08 -6.60
C PHE A 144 0.03 4.33 -7.09
N LEU A 145 1.35 4.38 -6.89
CA LEU A 145 2.22 5.45 -7.36
C LEU A 145 2.24 5.51 -8.89
N GLU A 146 2.26 4.36 -9.56
CA GLU A 146 2.15 4.29 -11.01
C GLU A 146 0.80 4.79 -11.52
N ALA A 147 -0.30 4.45 -10.83
CA ALA A 147 -1.64 4.94 -11.16
C ALA A 147 -1.76 6.47 -11.03
N ALA A 148 -1.00 7.08 -10.11
CA ALA A 148 -0.96 8.54 -9.94
C ALA A 148 -0.35 9.27 -11.14
N GLY A 149 0.50 8.58 -11.90
CA GLY A 149 1.16 9.10 -13.10
C GLY A 149 2.19 10.20 -12.83
N PRO A 150 2.91 10.66 -13.88
CA PRO A 150 4.07 11.53 -13.73
C PRO A 150 3.79 12.84 -12.99
N LEU A 151 2.70 13.53 -13.33
CA LEU A 151 2.33 14.81 -12.70
C LEU A 151 1.97 14.64 -11.22
N GLY A 152 1.31 13.55 -10.85
CA GLY A 152 0.97 13.24 -9.46
C GLY A 152 2.24 13.00 -8.65
N LEU A 153 3.16 12.20 -9.19
CA LEU A 153 4.46 11.89 -8.57
C LEU A 153 5.35 13.13 -8.43
N GLU A 154 5.43 13.99 -9.44
CA GLU A 154 6.19 15.23 -9.39
C GLU A 154 5.70 16.14 -8.25
N ARG A 155 4.38 16.35 -8.16
CA ARG A 155 3.78 17.19 -7.11
C ARG A 155 3.93 16.58 -5.73
N ALA A 156 3.72 15.27 -5.59
CA ALA A 156 3.94 14.56 -4.33
C ALA A 156 5.40 14.65 -3.90
N GLY A 157 6.34 14.48 -4.83
CA GLY A 157 7.77 14.61 -4.61
C GLY A 157 8.16 16.01 -4.10
N ALA A 158 7.65 17.08 -4.72
CA ALA A 158 7.88 18.45 -4.28
C ALA A 158 7.39 18.70 -2.84
N ILE A 159 6.21 18.18 -2.50
CA ILE A 159 5.66 18.27 -1.13
C ILE A 159 6.54 17.50 -0.14
N LEU A 160 6.97 16.28 -0.48
CA LEU A 160 7.83 15.48 0.39
C LEU A 160 9.19 16.14 0.61
N ASP A 161 9.80 16.66 -0.46
CA ASP A 161 11.08 17.36 -0.35
C ASP A 161 11.00 18.57 0.59
N SER A 162 9.91 19.35 0.53
CA SER A 162 9.69 20.47 1.46
C SER A 162 9.53 20.09 2.93
N ARG A 163 9.15 18.84 3.23
CA ARG A 163 8.95 18.34 4.61
C ARG A 163 10.23 17.78 5.23
N VAL A 164 11.18 17.41 4.36
CA VAL A 164 12.40 16.69 4.69
C VAL A 164 13.64 17.57 4.48
N GLY A 165 13.47 18.72 3.82
CA GLY A 165 14.49 19.77 3.62
C GLY A 165 14.73 20.66 4.83
#